data_AF-A0A3M5JN50-F1
#
_entry.id   AF-A0A3M5JN50-F1
#
_cell.length_a   1.000
_cell.length_b   1.000
_cell.length_c   1.000
_cell.angle_alpha   90.00
_cell.angle_beta   90.00
_cell.angle_gamma   90.00
#
_symmetry.space_group_name_H-M   'P 1'
#
loop_
_entity.id
_entity.type
_entity.pdbx_description
1 polymer ?
#
loop_
_entity_poly.entity_id
_entity_poly.type
_entity_poly.pdbx_seq_one_letter_code
_entity_poly.pdbx_strand_id
1 'polypeptide(L)' 'MTAGGKQSVALPNGEKRIFLEAGDEVILRARCHREGQVSIGFGECRGVVLD' A
#
# COMPACT_ATOMS: atom_id res chain seq x y z
N MET A 1 -3.85 -6.66 -7.16
CA MET A 1 -2.66 -7.51 -6.96
C MET A 1 -2.28 -8.18 -8.27
N THR A 2 -1.02 -8.54 -8.47
CA THR A 2 -0.41 -8.89 -9.78
C THR A 2 -0.65 -10.33 -10.26
N ALA A 3 -1.52 -11.09 -9.59
CA ALA A 3 -1.81 -12.51 -9.89
C ALA A 3 -0.55 -13.40 -10.01
N GLY A 4 0.35 -13.30 -9.02
CA GLY A 4 1.62 -14.04 -9.03
C GLY A 4 2.60 -13.55 -10.11
N GLY A 5 2.54 -12.26 -10.44
CA GLY A 5 3.39 -11.63 -11.45
C GLY A 5 2.89 -11.68 -12.89
N LYS A 6 1.71 -12.25 -13.14
CA LYS A 6 1.10 -12.34 -14.48
C LYS A 6 0.54 -11.02 -15.00
N GLN A 7 0.30 -10.05 -14.11
CA GLN A 7 -0.31 -8.77 -14.44
C GLN A 7 0.39 -7.65 -13.68
N SER A 8 0.74 -6.54 -14.33
CA SER A 8 1.31 -5.39 -13.63
C SER A 8 0.23 -4.56 -12.92
N VAL A 9 0.57 -3.96 -11.78
CA VAL A 9 -0.20 -2.87 -11.17
C VAL A 9 0.31 -1.54 -11.72
N ALA A 10 -0.59 -0.68 -12.20
CA ALA A 10 -0.27 0.70 -12.56
C ALA A 10 -0.37 1.60 -11.32
N LEU A 11 0.65 2.42 -11.11
CA LEU A 11 0.68 3.42 -10.05
C LEU A 11 0.14 4.77 -10.59
N PRO A 12 -0.38 5.66 -9.72
CA PRO A 12 -0.96 6.94 -10.15
C PRO A 12 0.01 7.86 -10.90
N ASN A 13 1.32 7.68 -10.69
CA ASN A 13 2.38 8.41 -11.39
C ASN A 13 2.72 7.83 -12.78
N GLY A 14 2.01 6.80 -13.22
CA GLY A 14 2.23 6.13 -14.52
C GLY A 14 3.23 4.97 -14.49
N GLU A 15 3.93 4.76 -13.37
CA GLU A 15 4.81 3.61 -13.21
C GLU A 15 4.01 2.30 -13.15
N LYS A 16 4.70 1.19 -13.44
CA LYS A 16 4.12 -0.15 -13.37
C LYS A 16 5.00 -1.03 -12.49
N ARG A 17 4.38 -1.77 -11.57
CA ARG A 17 5.05 -2.73 -10.70
C ARG A 17 4.47 -4.13 -10.85
N ILE A 18 5.36 -5.13 -10.79
CA ILE A 18 4.99 -6.56 -10.73
C ILE A 18 5.27 -7.09 -9.31
N PHE A 19 6.41 -6.70 -8.74
CA PHE A 19 6.80 -6.85 -7.34
C PHE A 19 7.35 -5.52 -6.83
N LEU A 20 7.70 -5.45 -5.54
CA LEU A 20 8.40 -4.30 -4.99
C LEU A 20 9.82 -4.25 -5.53
N GLU A 21 10.28 -3.05 -5.85
CA GLU A 21 11.63 -2.73 -6.31
C GLU A 21 12.35 -1.92 -5.22
N ALA A 22 13.68 -1.84 -5.31
CA ALA A 22 14.45 -1.01 -4.38
C ALA A 22 14.02 0.46 -4.48
N GLY A 23 13.89 1.11 -3.32
CA GLY A 23 13.33 2.45 -3.19
C GLY A 23 11.81 2.51 -3.06
N ASP A 24 11.07 1.42 -3.31
CA ASP A 24 9.63 1.42 -3.08
C ASP A 24 9.32 1.53 -1.57
N GLU A 25 8.40 2.43 -1.21
CA GLU A 25 7.85 2.55 0.15
C GLU A 25 6.42 1.99 0.18
N VAL A 26 6.14 1.12 1.15
CA VAL A 26 4.80 0.60 1.41
C VAL A 26 4.29 1.14 2.73
N ILE A 27 3.09 1.74 2.70
CA ILE A 27 2.40 2.26 3.89
C ILE A 27 1.08 1.51 4.05
N LEU A 28 0.95 0.78 5.15
CA LEU A 28 -0.30 0.15 5.58
C LEU A 28 -1.02 1.08 6.55
N ARG A 29 -2.30 1.35 6.27
CA ARG A 29 -3.21 2.14 7.12
C ARG A 29 -4.48 1.36 7.37
N ALA A 30 -4.99 1.41 8.60
CA ALA A 30 -6.25 0.80 8.98
C ALA A 30 -7.07 1.73 9.86
N ARG A 31 -8.40 1.61 9.74
CA ARG A 31 -9.35 2.43 10.48
C ARG A 31 -10.65 1.66 10.69
N CYS A 32 -11.13 1.65 11.93
CA CYS A 32 -12.48 1.22 12.26
C CYS A 32 -13.41 2.44 12.23
N HIS A 33 -14.54 2.30 11.54
CA HIS A 33 -15.55 3.34 11.44
C HIS A 33 -16.95 2.75 11.69
N ARG A 34 -17.77 3.50 12.43
CA ARG A 34 -19.18 3.23 12.66
C ARG A 34 -19.92 4.57 12.70
N GLU A 35 -21.07 4.65 12.05
CA GLU A 35 -21.90 5.85 12.03
C GLU A 35 -22.27 6.30 13.46
N GLY A 36 -22.25 7.62 13.69
CA GLY A 36 -22.51 8.23 14.99
C GLY A 36 -21.44 7.98 16.05
N GLN A 37 -20.31 7.34 15.71
CA GLN A 37 -19.19 7.08 16.61
C GLN A 37 -17.90 7.72 16.08
N VAL A 38 -16.99 8.02 17.00
CA VAL A 38 -15.64 8.45 16.62
C VAL A 38 -14.91 7.31 15.92
N SER A 39 -14.09 7.65 14.95
CA SER A 39 -13.29 6.66 14.22
C SER A 39 -12.01 6.33 14.98
N ILE A 40 -11.61 5.05 14.96
CA ILE A 40 -10.40 4.57 15.61
C ILE A 40 -9.38 4.24 14.51
N GLY A 41 -8.28 4.98 14.48
CA GLY A 41 -7.16 4.74 13.57
C GLY A 41 -6.05 3.95 14.22
N PHE A 42 -5.36 3.13 13.44
CA PHE A 42 -4.20 2.33 13.88
C PHE A 42 -2.86 3.05 13.64
N GLY A 43 -2.88 4.26 13.09
CA GLY A 43 -1.68 4.95 12.62
C GLY A 43 -1.16 4.37 11.30
N GLU A 44 0.14 4.53 11.06
CA GLU A 44 0.83 4.03 9.88
C GLU A 44 1.83 2.94 10.27
N CYS A 45 1.84 1.85 9.50
CA CYS A 45 2.97 0.93 9.45
C CYS A 45 3.65 1.12 8.10
N ARG A 46 4.91 1.56 8.09
CA ARG A 46 5.66 1.89 6.87
C ARG A 46 6.98 1.15 6.80
N GLY A 47 7.40 0.83 5.57
CA GLY A 47 8.71 0.23 5.29
C GLY A 47 9.16 0.58 3.88
N VAL A 48 10.46 0.76 3.72
CA VAL A 48 11.13 1.02 2.44
C VAL A 48 11.96 -0.21 2.07
N VAL A 49 11.90 -0.63 0.81
CA VAL A 49 12.81 -1.65 0.28
C VAL A 49 14.16 -0.99 0.01
N LEU A 50 15.19 -1.40 0.74
CA LEU A 50 16.56 -0.93 0.52
C LEU A 50 17.24 -1.74 -0.58
N ASP A 51 18.35 -1.20 -1.10
CA ASP A 51 19.26 -1.91 -2.02
C ASP A 51 19.96 -3.10 -1.34
#